data_AF-A0A2V6EDW5-F1
#
_entry.id   AF-A0A2V6EDW5-F1
#
_cell.length_a   1.000
_cell.length_b   1.000
_cell.length_c   1.000
_cell.angle_alpha   90.00
_cell.angle_beta   90.00
_cell.angle_gamma   90.00
#
_symmetry.space_group_name_H-M   'P 1'
#
loop_
_entity.id
_entity.type
_entity.pdbx_description
1 polymer ?
#
loop_
_entity_poly.entity_id
_entity_poly.type
_entity_poly.pdbx_seq_one_letter_code
_entity_poly.pdbx_strand_id
1 'polypeptide(L)'
;MIHVRYERGLYLPAQDLWLDPWDAKRFAFVSHAHNDHIAPHDEIIVSERTARLMQARLPGTRIEHVLPFGERRTVHGLNVMLLPAGHIFGSAQFFLFAEKETLLYTGDFKLRPGKSAEPAQWRQADTLIMETTFGRPRYRFPPTEQVVDQIVAFCRETLDDGAVPVLLGYSLGKGQEILCSLDGAGLT
;
A
#
# COMPACT_ATOMS: atom_id res chain seq x y z
N MET A 1 8.05 15.41 20.26
CA MET A 1 7.02 14.47 19.79
C MET A 1 6.42 15.07 18.54
N ILE A 2 6.49 14.35 17.42
CA ILE A 2 5.88 14.78 16.17
C ILE A 2 4.39 14.93 16.42
N HIS A 3 3.88 16.14 16.20
CA HIS A 3 2.48 16.44 16.43
C HIS A 3 1.66 15.94 15.23
N VAL A 4 0.65 15.10 15.49
CA VAL A 4 -0.20 14.48 14.48
C VAL A 4 -1.64 14.90 14.72
N ARG A 5 -2.33 15.35 13.67
CA ARG A 5 -3.78 15.61 13.70
C ARG A 5 -4.50 14.64 12.79
N TYR A 6 -5.68 14.20 13.19
CA TYR A 6 -6.59 13.45 12.32
C TYR A 6 -7.73 14.37 11.87
N GLU A 7 -7.79 14.62 10.56
CA GLU A 7 -8.77 15.49 9.91
C GLU A 7 -9.19 14.88 8.57
N ARG A 8 -9.86 13.71 8.60
CA ARG A 8 -10.20 12.91 7.39
C ARG A 8 -8.94 12.53 6.57
N GLY A 9 -7.89 12.22 7.30
CA GLY A 9 -6.51 12.07 6.84
C GLY A 9 -5.58 12.42 8.00
N LEU A 10 -4.31 12.06 7.91
CA LEU A 10 -3.34 12.43 8.94
C LEU A 10 -2.57 13.67 8.49
N TYR A 11 -2.48 14.68 9.35
CA TYR A 11 -1.76 15.91 9.08
C TYR A 11 -0.61 16.08 10.07
N LEU A 12 0.55 16.44 9.55
CA LEU A 12 1.77 16.74 10.29
C LEU A 12 2.03 18.26 10.24
N PRO A 13 1.55 19.06 11.21
CA PRO A 13 1.54 20.52 11.07
C PRO A 13 2.93 21.16 10.98
N ALA A 14 3.93 20.58 11.63
CA ALA A 14 5.30 21.09 11.58
C ALA A 14 5.97 20.85 10.22
N GLN A 15 5.48 19.88 9.45
CA GLN A 15 5.97 19.50 8.13
C GLN A 15 5.09 20.05 7.00
N ASP A 16 3.93 20.62 7.34
CA ASP A 16 2.85 20.96 6.41
C ASP A 16 2.56 19.82 5.41
N LEU A 17 2.51 18.59 5.92
CA LEU A 17 2.37 17.38 5.11
C LEU A 17 1.15 16.57 5.53
N TRP A 18 0.36 16.15 4.54
CA TRP A 18 -0.72 15.19 4.72
C TRP A 18 -0.26 13.77 4.39
N LEU A 19 -0.77 12.76 5.09
CA LEU A 19 -0.57 11.34 4.80
C LEU A 19 -1.95 10.73 4.46
N ASP A 20 -2.09 10.25 3.22
CA ASP A 20 -3.33 9.68 2.65
C ASP A 20 -4.63 10.46 2.99
N PRO A 21 -4.70 11.78 2.73
CA PRO A 21 -5.93 12.53 2.94
C PRO A 21 -7.00 12.14 1.90
N TRP A 22 -8.26 12.12 2.33
CA TRP A 22 -9.38 11.66 1.50
C TRP A 22 -9.83 12.71 0.47
N ASP A 23 -9.49 13.98 0.70
CA ASP A 23 -9.83 15.12 -0.14
C ASP A 23 -8.58 15.79 -0.73
N ALA A 24 -8.77 16.57 -1.78
CA ALA A 24 -7.69 17.28 -2.45
C ALA A 24 -6.93 18.19 -1.47
N LYS A 25 -5.60 18.11 -1.52
CA LYS A 25 -4.68 18.88 -0.67
C LYS A 25 -3.58 19.45 -1.56
N ARG A 26 -2.95 20.52 -1.09
CA ARG A 26 -1.81 21.13 -1.77
C ARG A 26 -0.60 20.19 -1.81
N PHE A 27 -0.27 19.53 -0.69
CA PHE A 27 0.89 18.64 -0.59
C PHE A 27 0.58 17.41 0.28
N ALA A 28 0.77 16.22 -0.27
CA ALA A 28 0.45 14.96 0.41
C ALA A 28 1.46 13.84 0.11
N PHE A 29 1.55 12.87 1.01
CA PHE A 29 2.10 11.56 0.71
C PHE A 29 0.94 10.62 0.36
N VAL A 30 1.13 9.85 -0.72
CA VAL A 30 0.20 8.80 -1.14
C VAL A 30 0.89 7.45 -1.00
N SER A 31 0.41 6.62 -0.06
CA SER A 31 0.99 5.31 0.23
C SER A 31 0.77 4.32 -0.91
N HIS A 32 -0.44 4.29 -1.47
CA HIS A 32 -0.81 3.36 -2.52
C HIS A 32 -2.06 3.83 -3.27
N ALA A 33 -2.30 3.24 -4.44
CA ALA A 33 -3.35 3.69 -5.34
C ALA A 33 -4.70 3.02 -5.09
N HIS A 34 -5.18 2.85 -3.85
CA HIS A 34 -6.58 2.52 -3.57
C HIS A 34 -7.44 3.80 -3.47
N ASN A 35 -8.75 3.69 -3.70
CA ASN A 35 -9.63 4.87 -3.87
C ASN A 35 -9.76 5.75 -2.63
N ASP A 36 -9.65 5.14 -1.46
CA ASP A 36 -9.70 5.77 -0.15
C ASP A 36 -8.36 6.40 0.28
N HIS A 37 -7.29 6.21 -0.51
CA HIS A 37 -5.96 6.78 -0.28
C HIS A 37 -5.53 7.77 -1.37
N ILE A 38 -6.35 7.97 -2.42
CA ILE A 38 -6.03 8.89 -3.52
C ILE A 38 -7.07 10.00 -3.65
N ALA A 39 -6.58 11.22 -3.86
CA ALA A 39 -7.39 12.36 -4.26
C ALA A 39 -6.60 13.23 -5.26
N PRO A 40 -7.26 14.20 -5.94
CA PRO A 40 -6.59 15.08 -6.90
C PRO A 40 -5.75 16.15 -6.17
N HIS A 41 -4.73 15.72 -5.42
CA HIS A 41 -3.76 16.61 -4.77
C HIS A 41 -2.88 17.30 -5.83
N ASP A 42 -2.47 18.55 -5.54
CA ASP A 42 -1.64 19.35 -6.44
C ASP A 42 -0.21 18.80 -6.54
N GLU A 43 0.33 18.33 -5.42
CA GLU A 43 1.70 17.84 -5.28
C GLU A 43 1.76 16.63 -4.34
N ILE A 44 2.48 15.58 -4.74
CA ILE A 44 2.56 14.32 -3.97
C ILE A 44 3.98 13.78 -3.80
N ILE A 45 4.25 13.15 -2.66
CA ILE A 45 5.33 12.17 -2.50
C ILE A 45 4.76 10.79 -2.75
N VAL A 46 5.39 10.00 -3.61
CA VAL A 46 4.85 8.72 -4.06
C VAL A 46 5.95 7.75 -4.50
N SER A 47 5.69 6.44 -4.47
CA SER A 47 6.59 5.45 -5.07
C SER A 47 6.44 5.41 -6.59
N GLU A 48 7.46 4.95 -7.31
CA GLU A 48 7.42 4.86 -8.78
C GLU A 48 6.24 4.02 -9.30
N ARG A 49 5.98 2.89 -8.65
CA ARG A 49 4.92 1.97 -9.07
C ARG A 49 3.54 2.51 -8.71
N THR A 50 3.38 3.14 -7.55
CA THR A 50 2.13 3.81 -7.19
C THR A 50 1.83 4.97 -8.13
N ALA A 51 2.82 5.78 -8.54
CA ALA A 51 2.64 6.85 -9.52
C ALA A 51 2.05 6.32 -10.84
N ARG A 52 2.60 5.22 -11.37
CA ARG A 52 2.07 4.58 -12.60
C ARG A 52 0.63 4.09 -12.43
N LEU A 53 0.30 3.50 -11.27
CA LEU A 53 -1.07 3.07 -10.97
C LEU A 53 -2.03 4.27 -10.82
N MET A 54 -1.58 5.37 -10.23
CA MET A 54 -2.37 6.58 -10.10
C MET A 54 -2.72 7.19 -11.46
N GLN A 55 -1.81 7.18 -12.44
CA GLN A 55 -2.11 7.67 -13.79
C GLN A 55 -3.29 6.93 -14.45
N ALA A 56 -3.42 5.62 -14.19
CA ALA A 56 -4.53 4.82 -14.71
C ALA A 56 -5.84 5.00 -13.93
N ARG A 57 -5.77 5.24 -12.61
CA ARG A 57 -6.94 5.25 -11.72
C ARG A 57 -7.49 6.64 -11.42
N LEU A 58 -6.63 7.66 -11.45
CA LEU A 58 -6.96 9.05 -11.18
C LEU A 58 -6.15 9.96 -12.13
N PRO A 59 -6.46 9.93 -13.44
CA PRO A 59 -5.76 10.72 -14.44
C PRO A 59 -5.89 12.21 -14.10
N GLY A 60 -4.81 12.96 -14.29
CA GLY A 60 -4.77 14.40 -14.01
C GLY A 60 -3.33 14.90 -13.90
N THR A 61 -3.18 16.21 -13.98
CA THR A 61 -1.89 16.88 -13.81
C THR A 61 -1.64 17.14 -12.32
N ARG A 62 -0.46 16.74 -11.83
CA ARG A 62 0.03 16.98 -10.47
C ARG A 62 1.56 16.98 -10.49
N ILE A 63 2.18 17.59 -9.48
CA ILE A 63 3.62 17.48 -9.26
C ILE A 63 3.89 16.19 -8.49
N GLU A 64 4.76 15.31 -9.01
CA GLU A 64 5.07 14.03 -8.39
C GLU A 64 6.55 13.99 -7.94
N HIS A 65 6.77 13.86 -6.64
CA HIS A 65 8.07 13.51 -6.05
C HIS A 65 8.17 12.00 -5.96
N VAL A 66 8.60 11.40 -7.07
CA VAL A 66 8.77 9.94 -7.17
C VAL A 66 10.04 9.51 -6.47
N LEU A 67 9.92 8.74 -5.38
CA LEU A 67 11.06 8.29 -4.58
C LEU A 67 11.28 6.77 -4.70
N PRO A 68 12.53 6.31 -4.86
CA PRO A 68 12.86 4.89 -4.77
C PRO A 68 12.77 4.39 -3.32
N PHE A 69 12.54 3.09 -3.16
CA PHE A 69 12.52 2.46 -1.84
C PHE A 69 13.91 2.38 -1.21
N GLY A 70 13.97 2.56 0.12
CA GLY A 70 15.19 2.40 0.91
C GLY A 70 16.18 3.55 0.81
N GLU A 71 15.88 4.58 0.02
CA GLU A 71 16.76 5.74 -0.16
C GLU A 71 16.23 6.97 0.59
N ARG A 72 17.13 7.63 1.33
CA ARG A 72 16.83 8.92 1.95
C ARG A 72 16.84 10.01 0.88
N ARG A 73 15.80 10.86 0.90
CA ARG A 73 15.59 11.97 -0.02
C ARG A 73 15.09 13.19 0.73
N THR A 74 15.29 14.37 0.13
CA THR A 74 14.81 15.64 0.67
C THR A 74 13.75 16.22 -0.24
N VAL A 75 12.55 16.48 0.28
CA VAL A 75 11.42 17.11 -0.43
C VAL A 75 10.90 18.24 0.44
N HIS A 76 10.90 19.49 -0.05
CA HIS A 76 10.51 20.67 0.74
C HIS A 76 11.22 20.80 2.10
N GLY A 77 12.51 20.41 2.15
CA GLY A 77 13.29 20.37 3.40
C GLY A 77 12.98 19.17 4.31
N LEU A 78 11.95 18.37 4.01
CA LEU A 78 11.64 17.14 4.72
C LEU A 78 12.62 16.05 4.33
N ASN A 79 13.29 15.45 5.32
CA ASN A 79 14.13 14.28 5.12
C ASN A 79 13.26 13.03 5.25
N VAL A 80 13.06 12.31 4.15
CA VAL A 80 12.10 11.19 4.07
C VAL A 80 12.72 9.99 3.38
N MET A 81 12.10 8.83 3.55
CA MET A 81 12.43 7.59 2.85
C MET A 81 11.16 6.75 2.72
N LEU A 82 10.97 6.13 1.57
CA LEU A 82 9.89 5.17 1.37
C LEU A 82 10.40 3.76 1.65
N LEU A 83 9.58 2.94 2.33
CA LEU A 83 9.83 1.52 2.53
C LEU A 83 8.67 0.73 1.91
N PRO A 84 8.90 -0.45 1.31
CA PRO A 84 7.80 -1.26 0.79
C PRO A 84 6.84 -1.68 1.92
N ALA A 85 5.53 -1.57 1.68
CA ALA A 85 4.49 -1.94 2.64
C ALA A 85 3.94 -3.36 2.42
N GLY A 86 4.15 -3.95 1.24
CA GLY A 86 3.72 -5.31 0.90
C GLY A 86 2.22 -5.53 0.72
N HIS A 87 1.43 -4.46 0.74
CA HIS A 87 -0.02 -4.50 0.56
C HIS A 87 -0.42 -4.77 -0.90
N ILE A 88 -0.07 -3.84 -1.78
CA ILE A 88 -0.22 -3.96 -3.24
C ILE A 88 1.08 -3.53 -3.94
N PHE A 89 1.19 -3.81 -5.24
CA PHE A 89 2.37 -3.43 -6.04
C PHE A 89 2.68 -1.94 -5.90
N GLY A 90 3.88 -1.62 -5.40
CA GLY A 90 4.30 -0.23 -5.17
C GLY A 90 3.83 0.41 -3.86
N SER A 91 3.02 -0.28 -3.05
CA SER A 91 2.57 0.26 -1.76
C SER A 91 3.75 0.61 -0.86
N ALA A 92 3.68 1.79 -0.24
CA ALA A 92 4.79 2.41 0.46
C ALA A 92 4.40 2.81 1.89
N GLN A 93 5.30 2.52 2.82
CA GLN A 93 5.36 3.15 4.13
C GLN A 93 6.21 4.43 4.04
N PHE A 94 5.88 5.44 4.83
CA PHE A 94 6.56 6.72 4.89
C PHE A 94 7.40 6.85 6.15
N PHE A 95 8.71 6.96 5.99
CA PHE A 95 9.65 7.16 7.09
C PHE A 95 10.16 8.60 7.10
N LEU A 96 9.84 9.36 8.15
CA LEU A 96 10.25 10.74 8.36
C LEU A 96 11.43 10.82 9.33
N PHE A 97 12.47 11.54 8.94
CA PHE A 97 13.56 11.97 9.80
C PHE A 97 13.32 13.42 10.24
N ALA A 98 12.73 13.63 11.42
CA ALA A 98 12.64 14.95 12.04
C ALA A 98 13.92 15.24 12.86
N GLU A 99 14.07 16.47 13.35
CA GLU A 99 15.32 16.91 14.01
C GLU A 99 15.73 16.05 15.22
N LYS A 100 14.77 15.57 16.00
CA LYS A 100 15.02 14.87 17.27
C LYS A 100 14.34 13.51 17.39
N GLU A 101 13.58 13.11 16.37
CA GLU A 101 12.77 11.90 16.40
C GLU A 101 12.43 11.44 14.98
N THR A 102 11.98 10.20 14.89
CA THR A 102 11.61 9.53 13.66
C THR A 102 10.15 9.07 13.71
N LEU A 103 9.48 9.11 12.56
CA LEU A 103 8.12 8.62 12.41
C LEU A 103 8.04 7.64 11.26
N LEU A 104 7.38 6.50 11.50
CA LEU A 104 6.98 5.56 10.46
C LEU A 104 5.45 5.59 10.36
N TYR A 105 4.93 5.95 9.19
CA TYR A 105 3.53 5.76 8.82
C TYR A 105 3.44 4.56 7.88
N THR A 106 2.65 3.56 8.23
CA THR A 106 2.61 2.31 7.46
C THR A 106 1.82 2.41 6.15
N GLY A 107 0.85 3.35 6.07
CA GLY A 107 -0.27 3.16 5.14
C GLY A 107 -0.93 1.80 5.39
N ASP A 108 -1.59 1.25 4.38
CA ASP A 108 -1.95 -0.16 4.40
C ASP A 108 -0.70 -1.02 4.19
N PHE A 109 -0.49 -2.00 5.06
CA PHE A 109 0.68 -2.88 5.00
C PHE A 109 0.31 -4.34 5.26
N LYS A 110 1.10 -5.24 4.69
CA LYS A 110 0.93 -6.68 4.85
C LYS A 110 2.28 -7.33 5.08
N LEU A 111 2.46 -7.92 6.27
CA LEU A 111 3.70 -8.62 6.63
C LEU A 111 3.84 -10.00 5.98
N ARG A 112 2.71 -10.65 5.65
CA ARG A 112 2.75 -11.92 4.92
C ARG A 112 3.21 -11.64 3.49
N PRO A 113 4.29 -12.26 3.00
CA PRO A 113 4.77 -12.02 1.65
C PRO A 113 3.73 -12.51 0.64
N GLY A 114 3.57 -11.75 -0.45
CA GLY A 114 2.78 -12.12 -1.62
C GLY A 114 3.62 -12.03 -2.88
N LYS A 115 3.18 -12.69 -3.97
CA LYS A 115 3.90 -12.68 -5.25
C LYS A 115 3.67 -11.39 -6.06
N SER A 116 2.59 -10.65 -5.77
CA SER A 116 2.15 -9.49 -6.54
C SER A 116 2.64 -8.14 -6.00
N ALA A 117 3.39 -8.12 -4.89
CA ALA A 117 3.89 -6.92 -4.24
C ALA A 117 5.28 -7.15 -3.63
N GLU A 118 6.02 -6.07 -3.41
CA GLU A 118 7.31 -6.10 -2.73
C GLU A 118 7.15 -6.58 -1.27
N PRO A 119 8.07 -7.40 -0.72
CA PRO A 119 8.01 -7.77 0.70
C PRO A 119 8.06 -6.52 1.59
N ALA A 120 7.21 -6.48 2.62
CA ALA A 120 7.21 -5.38 3.57
C ALA A 120 8.58 -5.26 4.26
N GLN A 121 9.11 -4.04 4.33
CA GLN A 121 10.32 -3.72 5.07
C GLN A 121 10.03 -2.60 6.04
N TRP A 122 10.60 -2.64 7.23
CA TRP A 122 10.41 -1.62 8.25
C TRP A 122 11.74 -1.24 8.89
N ARG A 123 11.72 -0.10 9.57
CA ARG A 123 12.82 0.39 10.39
C ARG A 123 12.26 0.83 11.74
N GLN A 124 13.08 0.74 12.78
CA GLN A 124 12.73 1.29 14.08
C GLN A 124 12.48 2.79 13.95
N ALA A 125 11.39 3.26 14.56
CA ALA A 125 11.01 4.65 14.65
C ALA A 125 10.59 4.98 16.09
N ASP A 126 10.72 6.25 16.48
CA ASP A 126 10.27 6.75 17.79
C ASP A 126 8.74 6.80 17.86
N THR A 127 8.09 7.14 16.74
CA THR A 127 6.63 7.13 16.57
C THR A 127 6.23 6.19 15.43
N LEU A 128 5.29 5.29 15.70
CA LEU A 128 4.65 4.44 14.69
C LEU A 128 3.18 4.82 14.56
N ILE A 129 2.77 5.22 13.36
CA ILE A 129 1.37 5.32 12.98
C ILE A 129 1.07 4.13 12.09
N MET A 130 0.21 3.23 12.55
CA MET A 130 -0.08 1.99 11.82
C MET A 130 -1.55 1.79 11.50
N GLU A 131 -1.76 1.19 10.33
CA GLU A 131 -2.97 0.50 9.90
C GLU A 131 -3.38 -0.57 10.94
N THR A 132 -4.68 -0.64 11.27
CA THR A 132 -5.21 -1.53 12.32
C THR A 132 -6.47 -2.28 11.89
N THR A 133 -6.72 -2.43 10.59
CA THR A 133 -7.86 -3.20 10.04
C THR A 133 -8.06 -4.55 10.73
N PHE A 134 -6.97 -5.25 11.05
CA PHE A 134 -6.99 -6.53 11.76
C PHE A 134 -6.38 -6.50 13.18
N GLY A 135 -6.35 -5.33 13.83
CA GLY A 135 -5.72 -5.12 15.15
C GLY A 135 -6.41 -5.81 16.34
N ARG A 136 -7.51 -6.55 16.13
CA ARG A 136 -8.23 -7.28 17.19
C ARG A 136 -7.86 -8.78 17.19
N PRO A 137 -7.68 -9.44 18.35
CA PRO A 137 -7.27 -10.85 18.44
C PRO A 137 -8.17 -11.87 17.73
N ARG A 138 -9.42 -11.51 17.43
CA ARG A 138 -10.39 -12.35 16.70
C ARG A 138 -10.00 -12.56 15.24
N TYR A 139 -9.20 -11.66 14.66
CA TYR A 139 -8.79 -11.76 13.26
C TYR A 139 -7.64 -12.76 13.15
N ARG A 140 -8.01 -14.03 12.91
CA ARG A 140 -7.08 -15.13 12.67
C ARG A 140 -7.36 -15.70 11.29
N PHE A 141 -6.38 -15.54 10.40
CA PHE A 141 -6.49 -16.00 9.02
C PHE A 141 -5.69 -17.29 8.82
N PRO A 142 -6.19 -18.24 8.01
CA PRO A 142 -5.44 -19.44 7.63
C PRO A 142 -4.10 -19.08 6.96
N PRO A 143 -3.13 -20.01 6.92
CA PRO A 143 -1.94 -19.88 6.10
C PRO A 143 -2.28 -19.56 4.64
N THR A 144 -1.46 -18.72 4.00
CA THR A 144 -1.69 -18.32 2.59
C THR A 144 -1.72 -19.53 1.66
N GLU A 145 -0.80 -20.47 1.83
CA GLU A 145 -0.71 -21.71 1.03
C GLU A 145 -2.00 -22.52 1.09
N GLN A 146 -2.57 -22.71 2.28
CA GLN A 146 -3.84 -23.43 2.46
C GLN A 146 -4.99 -22.78 1.67
N VAL A 147 -5.05 -21.44 1.63
CA VAL A 147 -6.08 -20.72 0.87
C VAL A 147 -5.84 -20.90 -0.63
N VAL A 148 -4.59 -20.85 -1.08
CA VAL A 148 -4.24 -21.07 -2.49
C VAL A 148 -4.60 -22.48 -2.92
N ASP A 149 -4.29 -23.50 -2.11
CA ASP A 149 -4.66 -24.89 -2.38
C ASP A 149 -6.17 -25.08 -2.52
N GLN A 150 -6.96 -24.43 -1.65
CA GLN A 150 -8.42 -24.45 -1.74
C GLN A 150 -8.92 -23.80 -3.03
N ILE A 151 -8.32 -22.69 -3.46
CA ILE A 151 -8.67 -22.03 -4.73
C ILE A 151 -8.32 -22.94 -5.91
N VAL A 152 -7.14 -23.56 -5.92
CA VAL A 152 -6.70 -24.48 -6.98
C VAL A 152 -7.62 -25.71 -7.05
N ALA A 153 -7.99 -26.29 -5.91
CA ALA A 153 -8.92 -27.41 -5.84
C ALA A 153 -10.29 -27.02 -6.42
N PHE A 154 -10.85 -25.89 -5.98
CA PHE A 154 -12.10 -25.36 -6.53
C PHE A 154 -12.05 -25.17 -8.05
N CYS A 155 -10.96 -24.61 -8.57
CA CYS A 155 -10.79 -24.44 -10.01
C CYS A 155 -10.75 -25.77 -10.76
N ARG A 156 -10.02 -26.77 -10.25
CA ARG A 156 -9.91 -28.10 -10.87
C ARG A 156 -11.25 -28.84 -10.87
N GLU A 157 -11.92 -28.90 -9.72
CA GLU A 157 -13.22 -29.55 -9.57
C GLU A 157 -14.26 -28.93 -10.52
N THR A 158 -14.28 -27.59 -10.62
CA THR A 158 -15.20 -26.89 -11.54
C THR A 158 -14.94 -27.23 -13.01
N LEU A 159 -13.67 -27.35 -13.40
CA LEU A 159 -13.29 -27.72 -14.77
C LEU A 159 -13.61 -29.18 -15.07
N ASP A 160 -13.38 -30.09 -14.12
CA ASP A 160 -13.71 -31.51 -14.23
C ASP A 160 -15.23 -31.73 -14.41
N ASP A 161 -16.05 -30.87 -13.79
CA ASP A 161 -17.50 -30.82 -13.96
C ASP A 161 -17.95 -30.17 -15.30
N GLY A 162 -17.02 -29.74 -16.15
CA GLY A 162 -17.31 -29.12 -17.45
C GLY A 162 -17.78 -27.66 -17.35
N ALA A 163 -17.56 -27.00 -16.21
CA ALA A 163 -17.92 -25.61 -15.97
C ALA A 163 -16.70 -24.67 -15.97
N VAL A 164 -16.95 -23.36 -15.90
CA VAL A 164 -15.91 -22.32 -15.87
C VAL A 164 -15.77 -21.75 -14.45
N PRO A 165 -14.61 -21.88 -13.79
CA PRO A 165 -14.41 -21.30 -12.47
C PRO A 165 -14.34 -19.77 -12.54
N VAL A 166 -15.08 -19.10 -11.65
CA VAL A 166 -15.10 -17.63 -11.53
C VAL A 166 -14.60 -17.23 -10.15
N LEU A 167 -13.45 -16.55 -10.11
CA LEU A 167 -12.89 -15.97 -8.90
C LEU A 167 -13.07 -14.46 -8.91
N LEU A 168 -13.70 -13.93 -7.87
CA LEU A 168 -13.94 -12.50 -7.72
C LEU A 168 -12.89 -11.88 -6.79
N GLY A 169 -12.24 -10.82 -7.25
CA GLY A 169 -11.28 -10.05 -6.46
C GLY A 169 -11.35 -8.57 -6.81
N TYR A 170 -10.92 -7.72 -5.88
CA TYR A 170 -10.75 -6.30 -6.16
C TYR A 170 -9.80 -6.09 -7.35
N SER A 171 -10.10 -5.09 -8.17
CA SER A 171 -9.35 -4.81 -9.41
C SER A 171 -7.88 -4.44 -9.18
N LEU A 172 -7.55 -3.87 -8.02
CA LEU A 172 -6.18 -3.58 -7.62
C LEU A 172 -5.79 -4.31 -6.33
N GLY A 173 -4.72 -5.07 -6.38
CA GLY A 173 -4.19 -5.88 -5.29
C GLY A 173 -4.65 -7.34 -5.38
N LYS A 174 -5.94 -7.58 -5.09
CA LYS A 174 -6.45 -8.95 -4.92
C LYS A 174 -6.52 -9.75 -6.21
N GLY A 175 -6.98 -9.15 -7.32
CA GLY A 175 -6.99 -9.81 -8.62
C GLY A 175 -5.59 -10.25 -9.07
N GLN A 176 -4.59 -9.38 -8.88
CA GLN A 176 -3.19 -9.68 -9.17
C GLN A 176 -2.64 -10.79 -8.26
N GLU A 177 -2.99 -10.76 -6.96
CA GLU A 177 -2.59 -11.82 -6.02
C GLU A 177 -3.19 -13.18 -6.39
N ILE A 178 -4.47 -13.22 -6.80
CA ILE A 178 -5.11 -14.44 -7.30
C ILE A 178 -4.39 -14.95 -8.55
N LEU A 179 -4.18 -14.09 -9.54
CA LEU A 179 -3.50 -14.45 -10.80
C LEU A 179 -2.10 -15.02 -10.54
N CYS A 180 -1.28 -14.35 -9.73
CA CYS A 180 0.06 -14.83 -9.39
C CYS A 180 0.04 -16.10 -8.52
N SER A 181 -1.03 -16.34 -7.76
CA SER A 181 -1.17 -17.55 -6.94
C SER A 181 -1.51 -18.78 -7.79
N LEU A 182 -2.24 -18.58 -8.88
CA LEU A 182 -2.57 -19.62 -9.86
C LEU A 182 -1.45 -19.88 -10.87
N ASP A 183 -0.48 -18.97 -10.97
CA ASP A 183 0.71 -19.15 -11.80
C ASP A 183 1.44 -20.46 -11.46
N GLY A 184 1.72 -21.26 -12.49
CA GLY A 184 2.31 -22.59 -12.38
C GLY A 184 1.33 -23.73 -12.04
N ALA A 185 0.06 -23.43 -11.75
CA ALA A 185 -0.95 -24.46 -11.48
C ALA A 185 -1.58 -25.07 -12.76
N GLY A 186 -1.23 -24.54 -13.95
CA GLY A 186 -1.82 -24.92 -15.23
C GLY A 186 -3.25 -24.41 -15.44
N LEU A 187 -3.64 -23.36 -14.70
CA LEU A 187 -4.99 -22.79 -14.66
C LEU A 187 -5.08 -21.39 -15.30
N THR A 188 -3.97 -20.88 -15.83
CA THR A 188 -3.82 -19.53 -16.39
C THR A 188 -3.33 -19.58 -17.83
#